data_AF-A0A1V2PT61-F1
#
_entry.id   AF-A0A1V2PT61-F1
#
_cell.length_a   1.000
_cell.length_b   1.000
_cell.length_c   1.000
_cell.angle_alpha   90.00
_cell.angle_beta   90.00
_cell.angle_gamma   90.00
#
_symmetry.space_group_name_H-M   'P 1'
#
loop_
_entity.id
_entity.type
_entity.pdbx_description
1 polymer ?
#
loop_
_entity_poly.entity_id
_entity_poly.type
_entity_poly.pdbx_seq_one_letter_code
_entity_poly.pdbx_strand_id
1 'polypeptide(L)'
;MVVPKTRVGFDSGGTGGVDALGDTWSPDQAYSTGGAGWLGQSSKPVSTTESISGTGEQAHYQTQREGAYEYRFDGLGKGTYQVELNYAELGWTDPNARLFDVIIEGKLVTPALDVAGEVGGFAALATSQFVQVDDGQLNIRFVSRAGAPIVNGVRVTERPDK
;
A
#
# COMPACT_ATOMS: atom_id res chain seq x y z
N MET A 1 -4.68 -14.92 -23.34
CA MET A 1 -4.12 -13.94 -22.38
C MET A 1 -5.27 -13.07 -21.91
N VAL A 2 -5.67 -13.18 -20.64
CA VAL A 2 -6.71 -12.30 -20.09
C VAL A 2 -5.99 -11.04 -19.63
N VAL A 3 -6.27 -9.91 -20.28
CA VAL A 3 -5.74 -8.62 -19.85
C VAL A 3 -6.60 -8.16 -18.67
N PRO A 4 -6.01 -7.79 -17.51
CA PRO A 4 -6.77 -7.20 -16.41
C PRO A 4 -7.53 -5.97 -16.92
N LYS A 5 -8.85 -5.93 -16.71
CA LYS A 5 -9.65 -4.73 -17.06
C LYS A 5 -9.33 -3.57 -16.13
N THR A 6 -8.95 -3.85 -14.89
CA THR A 6 -8.59 -2.83 -13.90
C THR A 6 -7.23 -3.12 -13.27
N ARG A 7 -6.36 -2.10 -13.30
CA ARG A 7 -5.13 -2.01 -12.51
C ARG A 7 -4.98 -0.56 -12.07
N VAL A 8 -4.99 -0.32 -10.77
CA VAL A 8 -4.82 1.02 -10.18
C VAL A 8 -3.78 0.91 -9.08
N GLY A 9 -2.75 1.76 -9.13
CA GLY A 9 -1.68 1.78 -8.14
C GLY A 9 -1.31 3.20 -7.76
N PHE A 10 -1.00 3.41 -6.47
CA PHE A 10 -0.52 4.67 -5.92
C PHE A 10 0.87 4.50 -5.32
N ASP A 11 1.79 5.36 -5.76
CA ASP A 11 3.08 5.61 -5.10
C ASP A 11 2.79 6.45 -3.86
N SER A 12 2.66 5.81 -2.71
CA SER A 12 2.06 6.38 -1.49
C SER A 12 3.01 7.38 -0.86
N GLY A 13 2.56 8.62 -0.68
CA GLY A 13 3.42 9.75 -0.29
C GLY A 13 4.30 10.31 -1.41
N GLY A 14 4.30 9.67 -2.59
CA GLY A 14 5.14 10.03 -3.72
C GLY A 14 4.38 10.67 -4.88
N THR A 15 5.08 10.80 -6.00
CA THR A 15 4.60 11.52 -7.21
C THR A 15 4.26 10.58 -8.36
N GLY A 16 4.27 9.26 -8.12
CA GLY A 16 4.05 8.27 -9.16
C GLY A 16 5.32 7.97 -9.94
N GLY A 17 5.19 7.08 -10.92
CA GLY A 17 6.33 6.62 -11.71
C GLY A 17 5.99 5.38 -12.53
N VAL A 18 7.04 4.73 -13.02
CA VAL A 18 6.94 3.45 -13.72
C VAL A 18 7.98 2.53 -13.10
N ASP A 19 7.57 1.32 -12.71
CA ASP A 19 8.50 0.33 -12.16
C ASP A 19 9.30 -0.39 -13.26
N ALA A 20 10.27 -1.23 -12.90
CA ALA A 20 11.10 -1.96 -13.86
C ALA A 20 10.32 -2.95 -14.74
N LEU A 21 9.08 -3.29 -14.38
CA LEU A 21 8.21 -4.13 -15.20
C LEU A 21 7.38 -3.32 -16.19
N GLY A 22 7.49 -1.98 -16.15
CA GLY A 22 6.73 -1.08 -17.00
C GLY A 22 5.34 -0.76 -16.46
N ASP A 23 5.04 -1.13 -15.21
CA ASP A 23 3.75 -0.83 -14.59
C ASP A 23 3.74 0.60 -14.05
N THR A 24 2.71 1.36 -14.42
CA THR A 24 2.54 2.75 -13.98
C THR A 24 1.97 2.82 -12.56
N TRP A 25 2.59 3.65 -11.75
CA TRP A 25 2.12 4.09 -10.44
C TRP A 25 1.65 5.54 -10.54
N SER A 26 0.43 5.80 -10.08
CA SER A 26 -0.11 7.17 -10.02
C SER A 26 0.46 7.92 -8.81
N PRO A 27 0.56 9.26 -8.88
CA PRO A 27 0.84 10.08 -7.71
C PRO A 27 -0.15 9.79 -6.59
N ASP A 28 0.31 9.87 -5.35
CA ASP A 28 -0.57 9.69 -4.21
C ASP A 28 -1.65 10.77 -4.15
N GLN A 29 -2.85 10.41 -3.71
CA GLN A 29 -3.95 11.36 -3.60
C GLN A 29 -4.92 11.03 -2.49
N ALA A 30 -5.49 12.07 -1.88
CA ALA A 30 -6.60 11.89 -0.94
C ALA A 30 -7.80 11.30 -1.68
N TYR A 31 -8.51 10.41 -1.01
CA TYR A 31 -9.76 9.86 -1.53
C TYR A 31 -10.79 10.98 -1.78
N SER A 32 -11.48 10.85 -2.90
CA SER A 32 -12.71 11.59 -3.19
C SER A 32 -13.80 10.61 -3.62
N THR A 33 -15.07 10.93 -3.31
CA THR A 33 -16.21 10.05 -3.58
C THR A 33 -16.27 9.63 -5.05
N GLY A 34 -16.35 8.32 -5.29
CA GLY A 34 -16.36 7.74 -6.64
C GLY A 34 -14.96 7.60 -7.27
N GLY A 35 -13.90 7.94 -6.53
CA GLY A 35 -12.51 7.80 -6.95
C GLY A 35 -11.76 6.76 -6.10
N ALA A 36 -10.45 6.93 -6.04
CA ALA A 36 -9.58 6.10 -5.22
C ALA A 36 -8.49 6.95 -4.54
N GLY A 37 -8.06 6.56 -3.36
CA GLY A 37 -7.00 7.28 -2.64
C GLY A 37 -6.98 6.97 -1.14
N TRP A 38 -6.16 7.71 -0.41
CA TRP A 38 -6.02 7.57 1.04
C TRP A 38 -7.06 8.37 1.81
N LEU A 39 -7.39 7.85 2.99
CA LEU A 39 -8.14 8.52 4.05
C LEU A 39 -7.26 8.58 5.30
N GLY A 40 -7.12 9.77 5.87
CA GLY A 40 -6.32 9.99 7.08
C GLY A 40 -6.39 11.42 7.56
N GLN A 41 -6.76 11.65 8.83
CA GLN A 41 -6.92 13.00 9.40
C GLN A 41 -5.60 13.73 9.63
N SER A 42 -4.54 12.99 9.95
CA SER A 42 -3.19 13.53 10.18
C SER A 42 -2.15 12.78 9.37
N SER A 43 -2.56 12.20 8.23
CA SER A 43 -1.62 11.51 7.36
C SER A 43 -0.73 12.50 6.62
N LYS A 44 0.53 12.14 6.41
CA LYS A 44 1.51 12.98 5.73
C LYS A 44 2.40 12.13 4.81
N PRO A 45 2.90 12.69 3.71
CA PRO A 45 4.00 12.08 2.97
C PRO A 45 5.28 12.17 3.83
N VAL A 46 6.09 11.12 3.78
CA VAL A 46 7.45 11.07 4.33
C VAL A 46 8.37 10.54 3.25
N SER A 47 9.58 11.07 3.15
CA SER A 47 10.57 10.59 2.19
C SER A 47 11.97 10.53 2.77
N THR A 48 12.83 9.80 2.09
CA THR A 48 14.27 9.71 2.40
C THR A 48 15.09 9.73 1.11
N THR A 49 16.39 10.01 1.24
CA THR A 49 17.40 9.84 0.19
C THR A 49 18.29 8.63 0.43
N GLU A 50 18.13 7.95 1.57
CA GLU A 50 18.85 6.71 1.88
C GLU A 50 18.48 5.61 0.89
N SER A 51 19.44 4.73 0.59
CA SER A 51 19.20 3.58 -0.27
C SER A 51 18.33 2.54 0.45
N ILE A 52 17.30 2.06 -0.22
CA ILE A 52 16.44 0.99 0.29
C ILE A 52 16.97 -0.35 -0.17
N SER A 53 17.38 -1.20 0.76
CA SER A 53 17.83 -2.55 0.47
C SER A 53 16.68 -3.48 0.06
N GLY A 54 16.99 -4.58 -0.65
CA GLY A 54 15.99 -5.55 -1.09
C GLY A 54 15.15 -5.14 -2.31
N THR A 55 15.41 -3.98 -2.93
CA THR A 55 14.68 -3.50 -4.10
C THR A 55 15.56 -2.72 -5.08
N GLY A 56 15.26 -2.81 -6.38
CA GLY A 56 15.78 -1.90 -7.40
C GLY A 56 14.93 -0.64 -7.59
N GLU A 57 13.70 -0.65 -7.08
CA GLU A 57 12.68 0.40 -7.23
C GLU A 57 12.87 1.50 -6.18
N GLN A 58 14.02 2.18 -6.21
CA GLN A 58 14.41 3.13 -5.15
C GLN A 58 13.37 4.24 -4.98
N ALA A 59 12.95 4.90 -6.05
CA ALA A 59 12.01 6.01 -5.98
C ALA A 59 10.68 5.61 -5.30
N HIS A 60 10.17 4.41 -5.61
CA HIS A 60 8.91 3.88 -5.07
C HIS A 60 9.01 3.55 -3.58
N TYR A 61 10.16 3.03 -3.12
CA TYR A 61 10.36 2.70 -1.71
C TYR A 61 10.96 3.85 -0.88
N GLN A 62 11.40 4.94 -1.49
CA GLN A 62 11.94 6.12 -0.80
C GLN A 62 10.87 7.12 -0.38
N THR A 63 9.61 6.91 -0.77
CA THR A 63 8.47 7.68 -0.29
C THR A 63 7.45 6.77 0.39
N GLN A 64 6.76 7.29 1.40
CA GLN A 64 5.68 6.59 2.07
C GLN A 64 4.59 7.57 2.52
N ARG A 65 3.36 7.08 2.64
CA ARG A 65 2.34 7.73 3.44
C ARG A 65 2.37 7.20 4.86
N GLU A 66 2.59 8.10 5.81
CA GLU A 66 2.49 7.82 7.24
C GLU A 66 1.13 8.30 7.77
N GLY A 67 0.42 7.45 8.50
CA GLY A 67 -0.79 7.80 9.25
C GLY A 67 -2.11 7.77 8.47
N ALA A 68 -2.15 7.18 7.27
CA ALA A 68 -3.42 6.83 6.63
C ALA A 68 -4.09 5.69 7.40
N TYR A 69 -5.41 5.77 7.63
CA TYR A 69 -6.18 4.68 8.23
C TYR A 69 -6.84 3.79 7.19
N GLU A 70 -6.95 4.25 5.94
CA GLU A 70 -7.53 3.48 4.83
C GLU A 70 -7.01 3.96 3.48
N TYR A 71 -6.83 3.03 2.54
CA TYR A 71 -6.92 3.29 1.10
C TYR A 71 -8.21 2.69 0.57
N ARG A 72 -8.94 3.46 -0.23
CA ARG A 72 -10.24 3.09 -0.79
C ARG A 72 -10.23 3.19 -2.30
N PHE A 73 -10.92 2.27 -2.96
CA PHE A 73 -11.09 2.24 -4.41
C PHE A 73 -12.57 2.04 -4.74
N ASP A 74 -13.23 3.06 -5.29
CA ASP A 74 -14.62 2.96 -5.75
C ASP A 74 -14.70 2.60 -7.24
N GLY A 75 -15.88 2.16 -7.69
CA GLY A 75 -16.17 1.94 -9.10
C GLY A 75 -15.54 0.66 -9.66
N LEU A 76 -15.18 -0.28 -8.79
CA LEU A 76 -14.65 -1.58 -9.19
C LEU A 76 -15.78 -2.49 -9.70
N GLY A 77 -15.44 -3.37 -10.65
CA GLY A 77 -16.32 -4.47 -11.02
C GLY A 77 -16.38 -5.50 -9.89
N LYS A 78 -17.44 -6.30 -9.85
CA LYS A 78 -17.44 -7.47 -8.95
C LYS A 78 -16.44 -8.50 -9.43
N GLY A 79 -15.65 -9.06 -8.52
CA GLY A 79 -14.74 -10.16 -8.85
C GLY A 79 -13.52 -10.26 -7.94
N THR A 80 -12.58 -11.10 -8.37
CA THR A 80 -11.32 -11.33 -7.65
C THR A 80 -10.32 -10.24 -7.96
N TYR A 81 -9.72 -9.66 -6.92
CA TYR A 81 -8.64 -8.70 -7.03
C TYR A 81 -7.41 -9.17 -6.26
N GLN A 82 -6.23 -8.93 -6.82
CA GLN A 82 -4.97 -8.98 -6.08
C GLN A 82 -4.68 -7.58 -5.54
N VAL A 83 -4.48 -7.50 -4.23
CA VAL A 83 -3.98 -6.32 -3.55
C VAL A 83 -2.50 -6.53 -3.27
N GLU A 84 -1.67 -5.57 -3.68
CA GLU A 84 -0.23 -5.54 -3.43
C GLU A 84 0.09 -4.33 -2.57
N LEU A 85 0.80 -4.56 -1.47
CA LEU A 85 1.21 -3.53 -0.51
C LEU A 85 2.72 -3.57 -0.35
N ASN A 86 3.34 -2.42 -0.52
CA ASN A 86 4.78 -2.22 -0.39
C ASN A 86 5.08 -1.35 0.83
N TYR A 87 6.12 -1.71 1.56
CA TYR A 87 6.54 -1.09 2.81
C TYR A 87 8.06 -0.93 2.86
N ALA A 88 8.52 0.14 3.49
CA ALA A 88 9.87 0.29 4.00
C ALA A 88 9.83 1.29 5.16
N GLU A 89 10.44 0.94 6.28
CA GLU A 89 10.65 1.91 7.34
C GLU A 89 11.74 2.90 6.92
N LEU A 90 11.39 4.18 6.71
CA LEU A 90 12.31 5.21 6.21
C LEU A 90 13.21 5.81 7.31
N GLY A 91 13.52 5.03 8.34
CA GLY A 91 14.32 5.42 9.48
C GLY A 91 14.90 4.22 10.23
N TRP A 92 15.87 4.47 11.10
CA TRP A 92 16.33 3.48 12.07
C TRP A 92 15.34 3.44 13.24
N THR A 93 14.32 2.62 13.08
CA THR A 93 13.25 2.42 14.07
C THR A 93 13.49 1.10 14.79
N ASP A 94 13.39 1.11 16.12
CA ASP A 94 13.47 -0.12 16.91
C ASP A 94 12.29 -1.06 16.59
N PRO A 95 12.50 -2.38 16.57
CA PRO A 95 11.40 -3.34 16.47
C PRO A 95 10.31 -3.06 17.52
N ASN A 96 9.05 -3.30 17.15
CA ASN A 96 7.83 -3.03 17.91
C ASN A 96 7.49 -1.55 18.16
N ALA A 97 8.30 -0.58 17.70
CA ALA A 97 7.97 0.83 17.85
C ALA A 97 6.81 1.26 16.92
N ARG A 98 6.63 0.58 15.79
CA ARG A 98 5.52 0.75 14.86
C ARG A 98 4.86 -0.61 14.60
N LEU A 99 3.61 -0.75 15.03
CA LEU A 99 2.82 -1.97 14.89
C LEU A 99 1.42 -1.60 14.41
N PHE A 100 0.96 -2.23 13.34
CA PHE A 100 -0.40 -1.99 12.84
C PHE A 100 -0.99 -3.23 12.17
N ASP A 101 -2.32 -3.35 12.24
CA ASP A 101 -3.05 -4.38 11.50
C ASP A 101 -3.33 -3.91 10.07
N VAL A 102 -3.30 -4.86 9.14
CA VAL A 102 -3.80 -4.69 7.78
C VAL A 102 -5.08 -5.51 7.63
N ILE A 103 -6.16 -4.82 7.27
CA ILE A 103 -7.49 -5.40 7.04
C ILE A 103 -7.89 -5.08 5.60
N ILE A 104 -8.26 -6.08 4.81
CA ILE A 104 -8.71 -5.90 3.43
C ILE A 104 -10.09 -6.52 3.30
N GLU A 105 -11.06 -5.78 2.76
CA GLU A 105 -12.46 -6.24 2.64
C GLU A 105 -13.03 -6.77 3.96
N GLY A 106 -12.73 -6.05 5.06
CA GLY A 106 -13.17 -6.42 6.41
C GLY A 106 -12.46 -7.63 7.04
N LYS A 107 -11.58 -8.32 6.31
CA LYS A 107 -10.80 -9.45 6.81
C LYS A 107 -9.42 -9.01 7.30
N LEU A 108 -9.05 -9.39 8.52
CA LEU A 108 -7.69 -9.23 9.04
C LEU A 108 -6.74 -10.13 8.23
N VAL A 109 -5.85 -9.52 7.44
CA VAL A 109 -4.90 -10.24 6.58
C VAL A 109 -3.49 -10.30 7.18
N THR A 110 -3.06 -9.22 7.84
CA THR A 110 -1.75 -9.15 8.50
C THR A 110 -1.94 -8.56 9.90
N PRO A 111 -1.92 -9.39 10.95
CA PRO A 111 -2.00 -8.90 12.33
C PRO A 111 -0.65 -8.33 12.78
N ALA A 112 -0.68 -7.17 13.44
CA ALA A 112 0.48 -6.53 14.09
C ALA A 112 1.76 -6.50 13.24
N LEU A 113 1.64 -6.02 11.99
CA LEU A 113 2.78 -5.84 11.10
C LEU A 113 3.83 -4.92 11.73
N ASP A 114 5.07 -5.43 11.82
CA ASP A 114 6.27 -4.72 12.27
C ASP A 114 7.29 -4.70 11.12
N VAL A 115 7.27 -3.66 10.29
CA VAL A 115 8.16 -3.57 9.13
C VAL A 115 9.64 -3.55 9.57
N ALA A 116 9.96 -2.80 10.63
CA ALA A 116 11.31 -2.72 11.16
C ALA A 116 11.75 -4.05 11.80
N GLY A 117 10.85 -4.76 12.47
CA GLY A 117 11.12 -6.11 13.00
C GLY A 117 11.29 -7.18 11.92
N GLU A 118 10.58 -7.06 10.79
CA GLU A 118 10.65 -8.03 9.69
C GLU A 118 11.87 -7.84 8.78
N VAL A 119 12.16 -6.59 8.38
CA VAL A 119 13.21 -6.29 7.40
C VAL A 119 14.23 -5.24 7.85
N GLY A 120 14.01 -4.57 8.99
CA GLY A 120 14.85 -3.48 9.47
C GLY A 120 14.49 -2.11 8.88
N GLY A 121 15.28 -1.10 9.25
CA GLY A 121 15.22 0.23 8.63
C GLY A 121 15.80 0.22 7.22
N PHE A 122 15.25 1.06 6.34
CA PHE A 122 15.69 1.22 4.95
C PHE A 122 15.78 -0.11 4.18
N ALA A 123 14.78 -0.98 4.35
CA ALA A 123 14.66 -2.25 3.66
C ALA A 123 13.23 -2.45 3.14
N ALA A 124 13.11 -3.00 1.93
CA ALA A 124 11.85 -3.23 1.27
C ALA A 124 11.15 -4.50 1.79
N LEU A 125 9.85 -4.38 2.02
CA LEU A 125 8.92 -5.47 2.29
C LEU A 125 7.72 -5.34 1.34
N ALA A 126 7.40 -6.42 0.63
CA ALA A 126 6.23 -6.49 -0.25
C ALA A 126 5.31 -7.63 0.18
N THR A 127 4.01 -7.39 0.19
CA THR A 127 2.99 -8.40 0.48
C THR A 127 1.90 -8.37 -0.58
N SER A 128 1.21 -9.50 -0.77
CA SER A 128 0.03 -9.52 -1.63
C SER A 128 -1.04 -10.49 -1.13
N GLN A 129 -2.29 -10.16 -1.41
CA GLN A 129 -3.47 -10.96 -1.02
C GLN A 129 -4.51 -10.94 -2.12
N PHE A 130 -5.22 -12.05 -2.30
CA PHE A 130 -6.40 -12.12 -3.17
C PHE A 130 -7.67 -11.89 -2.35
N VAL A 131 -8.55 -11.03 -2.83
CA VAL A 131 -9.84 -10.71 -2.19
C VAL A 131 -10.97 -10.72 -3.22
N GLN A 132 -12.20 -10.90 -2.74
CA GLN A 132 -13.42 -10.73 -3.53
C GLN A 132 -13.98 -9.34 -3.28
N VAL A 133 -14.36 -8.63 -4.34
CA VAL A 133 -15.11 -7.38 -4.28
C VAL A 133 -16.52 -7.67 -4.78
N ASP A 134 -17.53 -7.38 -3.96
CA ASP A 134 -18.93 -7.70 -4.26
C ASP A 134 -19.85 -6.46 -4.35
N ASP A 135 -19.40 -5.32 -3.84
CA ASP A 135 -20.17 -4.07 -3.76
C ASP A 135 -19.61 -2.94 -4.66
N GLY A 136 -18.50 -3.21 -5.35
CA GLY A 136 -17.82 -2.26 -6.23
C GLY A 136 -16.91 -1.28 -5.50
N GLN A 137 -16.63 -1.52 -4.22
CA GLN A 137 -15.62 -0.82 -3.44
C GLN A 137 -14.56 -1.83 -2.96
N LEU A 138 -13.29 -1.41 -2.88
CA LEU A 138 -12.27 -2.15 -2.16
C LEU A 138 -11.68 -1.26 -1.07
N ASN A 139 -11.69 -1.76 0.16
CA ASN A 139 -11.16 -1.09 1.35
C ASN A 139 -9.92 -1.81 1.89
N ILE A 140 -8.83 -1.06 2.06
CA ILE A 140 -7.60 -1.51 2.71
C ILE A 140 -7.41 -0.64 3.94
N ARG A 141 -7.64 -1.18 5.13
CA ARG A 141 -7.57 -0.44 6.39
C ARG A 141 -6.30 -0.76 7.15
N PHE A 142 -5.71 0.28 7.72
CA PHE A 142 -4.56 0.22 8.60
C PHE A 142 -4.97 0.62 10.02
N VAL A 143 -4.86 -0.30 10.97
CA VAL A 143 -5.25 -0.05 12.36
C VAL A 143 -4.01 0.00 13.24
N SER A 144 -3.65 1.19 13.71
CA SER A 144 -2.52 1.38 14.61
C SER A 144 -2.72 0.59 15.91
N ARG A 145 -1.68 -0.13 16.32
CA ARG A 145 -1.50 -0.68 17.66
C ARG A 145 -0.42 0.09 18.43
N ALA A 146 0.64 0.51 17.72
CA ALA A 146 1.68 1.41 18.19
C ALA A 146 2.24 2.21 17.01
N GLY A 147 2.54 3.49 17.19
CA GLY A 147 3.03 4.35 16.10
C GLY A 147 2.01 4.57 14.97
N ALA A 148 2.33 5.45 14.02
CA ALA A 148 1.47 5.66 12.86
C ALA A 148 1.71 4.55 11.82
N PRO A 149 0.68 3.99 11.17
CA PRO A 149 0.89 3.03 10.07
C PRO A 149 1.63 3.67 8.90
N ILE A 150 2.35 2.86 8.11
CA ILE A 150 3.06 3.28 6.90
C ILE A 150 2.69 2.40 5.72
N VAL A 151 2.77 2.97 4.53
CA VAL A 151 2.70 2.26 3.25
C VAL A 151 3.42 3.08 2.18
N ASN A 152 4.23 2.42 1.36
CA ASN A 152 4.99 3.02 0.26
C ASN A 152 4.25 2.85 -1.07
N GLY A 153 3.50 1.76 -1.23
CA GLY A 153 2.69 1.58 -2.43
C GLY A 153 1.49 0.69 -2.19
N VAL A 154 0.37 1.06 -2.83
CA VAL A 154 -0.87 0.28 -2.84
C VAL A 154 -1.28 0.04 -4.28
N ARG A 155 -1.43 -1.22 -4.68
CA ARG A 155 -1.92 -1.58 -6.02
C ARG A 155 -3.06 -2.60 -5.93
N VAL A 156 -4.09 -2.36 -6.73
CA VAL A 156 -5.24 -3.24 -6.91
C VAL A 156 -5.29 -3.66 -8.37
N THR A 157 -5.25 -4.96 -8.63
CA THR A 157 -5.30 -5.54 -9.98
C THR A 157 -6.42 -6.57 -10.03
N GLU A 158 -7.33 -6.45 -11.00
CA GLU A 158 -8.36 -7.47 -11.24
C GLU A 158 -7.71 -8.76 -11.76
N ARG A 159 -8.13 -9.89 -11.20
CA ARG A 159 -7.56 -11.21 -11.50
C ARG A 159 -8.66 -12.21 -11.86
N PRO A 160 -9.23 -12.13 -13.08
CA PRO A 160 -10.28 -13.05 -13.53
C PRO A 160 -9.79 -14.51 -13.69
N ASP A 161 -8.48 -14.73 -13.60
CA ASP A 161 -7.83 -16.05 -13.63
C ASP A 161 -7.89 -16.79 -12.29
N LYS A 162 -8.49 -16.19 -11.26
CA LYS A 162 -8.58 -16.71 -9.89
C LYS A 162 -10.03 -16.74 -9.41
#